data_AF-A0A851SSE7-F1
#
_entry.id   AF-A0A851SSE7-F1
#
_cell.length_a   1.000
_cell.length_b   1.000
_cell.length_c   1.000
_cell.angle_alpha   90.00
_cell.angle_beta   90.00
_cell.angle_gamma   90.00
#
_symmetry.space_group_name_H-M   'P 1'
#
loop_
_entity.id
_entity.type
_entity.pdbx_description
1 polymer ?
#
loop_
_entity_poly.entity_id
_entity_poly.type
_entity_poly.pdbx_seq_one_letter_code
_entity_poly.pdbx_strand_id
1 'polypeptide(L)'
;CCHKNLEDLGLELSFPETNHSLILVGKVPLCFIEREANELRRKRQPVAKSIVQVSLVQTTGGARGTLPLTFLKVLASQACHGAIKFNDSLTLEESCQLIEALSSCQLPFQCAHGRPSMMPLADIDHLQEEKQPKPNLARLRKMARAWHLFGK
;
A
#
# COMPACT_ATOMS: atom_id res chain seq x y z
N CYS A 1 -6.93 14.20 -24.67
CA CYS A 1 -5.74 13.73 -23.91
C CYS A 1 -6.06 12.97 -22.61
N CYS A 2 -7.27 13.04 -22.05
CA CYS A 2 -7.60 12.50 -20.72
C CYS A 2 -8.03 11.02 -20.70
N HIS A 3 -8.60 10.53 -21.81
CA HIS A 3 -9.07 9.14 -21.96
C HIS A 3 -7.98 8.10 -21.65
N LYS A 4 -6.75 8.35 -22.10
CA LYS A 4 -5.64 7.41 -21.93
C LYS A 4 -5.34 7.08 -20.46
N ASN A 5 -5.36 8.08 -19.56
CA ASN A 5 -5.07 7.88 -18.14
C ASN A 5 -6.15 7.06 -17.40
N LEU A 6 -7.40 7.08 -17.86
CA LEU A 6 -8.47 6.27 -17.27
C LEU A 6 -8.45 4.85 -17.84
N GLU A 7 -8.17 4.70 -19.14
CA GLU A 7 -8.01 3.40 -19.79
C GLU A 7 -6.85 2.61 -19.18
N ASP A 8 -5.72 3.26 -18.86
CA ASP A 8 -4.57 2.64 -18.16
C ASP A 8 -4.93 2.12 -16.76
N LEU A 9 -6.01 2.64 -16.17
CA LEU A 9 -6.54 2.20 -14.88
C LEU A 9 -7.70 1.21 -15.02
N GLY A 10 -7.98 0.75 -16.25
CA GLY A 10 -9.08 -0.16 -16.55
C GLY A 10 -10.47 0.48 -16.52
N LEU A 11 -10.55 1.80 -16.70
CA LEU A 11 -11.80 2.57 -16.70
C LEU A 11 -12.13 3.07 -18.10
N GLU A 12 -13.23 2.58 -18.65
CA GLU A 12 -13.74 2.99 -19.96
C GLU A 12 -15.04 3.76 -19.78
N LEU A 13 -15.06 5.02 -20.21
CA LEU A 13 -16.21 5.92 -20.11
C LEU A 13 -16.62 6.37 -21.52
N SER A 14 -17.92 6.41 -21.80
CA SER A 14 -18.45 6.97 -23.05
C SER A 14 -19.58 7.97 -22.77
N PHE A 15 -19.65 8.98 -23.63
CA PHE A 15 -20.58 10.11 -23.51
C PHE A 15 -21.52 10.10 -24.72
N PRO A 16 -22.81 9.73 -24.56
CA PRO A 16 -23.75 9.69 -25.67
C PRO A 16 -24.01 11.08 -26.26
N GLU A 17 -23.96 11.19 -27.59
CA GLU A 17 -24.24 12.45 -28.32
C GLU A 17 -25.70 12.93 -28.15
N THR A 18 -26.61 12.02 -27.85
CA THR A 18 -28.05 12.29 -27.72
C THR A 18 -28.48 12.79 -26.34
N ASN A 19 -27.62 12.66 -25.31
CA ASN A 19 -27.97 13.03 -23.95
C ASN A 19 -26.74 13.45 -23.15
N HIS A 20 -26.48 14.76 -23.09
CA HIS A 20 -25.35 15.35 -22.37
C HIS A 20 -25.41 15.18 -20.84
N SER A 21 -26.50 14.63 -20.30
CA SER A 21 -26.69 14.33 -18.87
C SER A 21 -26.35 12.89 -18.50
N LEU A 22 -26.05 12.03 -19.48
CA LEU A 22 -25.77 10.61 -19.26
C LEU A 22 -24.29 10.31 -19.50
N ILE A 23 -23.75 9.42 -18.67
CA ILE A 23 -22.39 8.87 -18.80
C ILE A 23 -22.51 7.37 -18.75
N LEU A 24 -21.94 6.70 -19.74
CA LEU A 24 -21.87 5.24 -19.80
C LEU A 24 -20.50 4.78 -19.32
N VAL A 25 -20.50 3.77 -18.46
CA VAL A 25 -19.29 3.15 -17.93
C VAL A 25 -19.18 1.77 -18.58
N GLY A 26 -18.28 1.63 -19.55
CA GLY A 26 -18.09 0.39 -20.31
C GLY A 26 -17.23 -0.64 -19.58
N LYS A 27 -16.20 -0.19 -18.86
CA LYS A 27 -15.28 -1.03 -18.09
C LYS A 27 -14.92 -0.37 -16.77
N VAL A 28 -14.79 -1.19 -15.74
CA VAL A 28 -14.28 -0.82 -14.41
C VAL A 28 -13.46 -1.98 -13.83
N PRO A 29 -12.44 -1.72 -13.01
CA PRO A 29 -11.75 -2.77 -12.28
C PRO A 29 -12.69 -3.50 -11.33
N LEU A 30 -12.48 -4.81 -11.16
CA LEU A 30 -13.35 -5.67 -10.35
C LEU A 30 -13.52 -5.16 -8.90
N CYS A 31 -12.45 -4.64 -8.30
CA CYS A 31 -12.49 -4.10 -6.94
C CYS A 31 -13.48 -2.93 -6.77
N PHE A 32 -13.82 -2.20 -7.84
CA PHE A 32 -14.88 -1.19 -7.81
C PHE A 32 -16.26 -1.81 -7.78
N ILE A 33 -16.50 -2.88 -8.54
CA ILE A 33 -17.78 -3.62 -8.52
C ILE A 33 -18.02 -4.22 -7.13
N GLU A 34 -17.01 -4.86 -6.56
CA GLU A 34 -17.09 -5.43 -5.21
C GLU A 34 -17.37 -4.35 -4.16
N ARG A 35 -16.70 -3.20 -4.27
CA ARG A 35 -16.93 -2.07 -3.37
C ARG A 35 -18.34 -1.51 -3.52
N GLU A 36 -18.79 -1.27 -4.75
CA GLU A 36 -20.13 -0.78 -5.07
C GLU A 36 -21.20 -1.69 -4.43
N ALA A 37 -21.10 -2.99 -4.66
CA ALA A 37 -22.03 -3.98 -4.09
C ALA A 37 -22.03 -3.94 -2.55
N ASN A 38 -20.87 -3.79 -1.91
CA ASN A 38 -20.76 -3.73 -0.45
C ASN A 38 -21.38 -2.45 0.14
N GLU A 39 -21.15 -1.29 -0.47
CA GLU A 39 -21.76 -0.04 -0.03
C GLU A 39 -23.29 -0.07 -0.21
N LEU A 40 -23.79 -0.59 -1.32
CA LEU A 40 -25.24 -0.78 -1.56
C LEU A 40 -25.88 -1.72 -0.55
N ARG A 41 -25.25 -2.87 -0.25
CA ARG A 41 -25.71 -3.81 0.79
C ARG A 41 -25.80 -3.15 2.17
N ARG A 42 -24.88 -2.22 2.47
CA ARG A 42 -24.85 -1.45 3.73
C ARG A 42 -25.74 -0.21 3.71
N LYS A 43 -26.55 0.00 2.65
CA LYS A 43 -27.42 1.16 2.45
C LYS A 43 -26.66 2.51 2.47
N ARG A 44 -25.42 2.51 1.96
CA ARG A 44 -24.58 3.71 1.83
C ARG A 44 -24.61 4.24 0.40
N GLN A 45 -24.00 5.40 0.22
CA GLN A 45 -23.94 6.04 -1.10
C GLN A 45 -23.10 5.20 -2.08
N PRO A 46 -23.56 5.03 -3.32
CA PRO A 46 -22.82 4.29 -4.33
C PRO A 46 -21.51 5.00 -4.73
N VAL A 47 -20.47 4.20 -4.96
CA VAL A 47 -19.15 4.63 -5.44
C VAL A 47 -19.26 5.16 -6.86
N ALA A 48 -20.15 4.59 -7.67
CA ALA A 48 -20.46 5.01 -9.04
C ALA A 48 -20.77 6.51 -9.16
N LYS A 49 -21.43 7.10 -8.15
CA LYS A 49 -21.75 8.54 -8.12
C LYS A 49 -20.49 9.42 -8.13
N SER A 50 -19.42 8.95 -7.47
CA SER A 50 -18.15 9.66 -7.48
C SER A 50 -17.42 9.56 -8.82
N ILE A 51 -17.68 8.51 -9.62
CA ILE A 51 -17.15 8.37 -10.99
C ILE A 51 -17.73 9.48 -11.89
N VAL A 52 -19.01 9.78 -11.73
CA VAL A 52 -19.72 10.83 -12.49
C VAL A 52 -19.25 12.24 -12.13
N GLN A 53 -18.88 12.51 -10.87
CA GLN A 53 -18.37 13.84 -10.50
C GLN A 53 -17.03 14.20 -11.17
N VAL A 54 -16.30 13.20 -11.62
CA VAL A 54 -14.89 13.32 -12.01
C VAL A 54 -14.78 13.74 -13.45
N SER A 55 -15.66 13.22 -14.28
CA SER A 55 -15.86 13.68 -15.65
C SER A 55 -16.36 15.13 -15.68
N LEU A 56 -17.26 15.54 -14.78
CA LEU A 56 -17.82 16.90 -14.75
C LEU A 56 -16.80 17.98 -14.32
N VAL A 57 -15.89 17.67 -13.39
CA VAL A 57 -14.86 18.62 -12.93
C VAL A 57 -13.75 18.80 -13.98
N GLN A 58 -13.57 17.83 -14.87
CA GLN A 58 -12.53 17.87 -15.90
C GLN A 58 -12.99 18.56 -17.20
N THR A 59 -14.30 18.65 -17.46
CA THR A 59 -14.84 19.44 -18.61
C THR A 59 -14.67 20.94 -18.44
N THR A 60 -14.42 21.43 -17.21
CA THR A 60 -14.21 22.86 -16.90
C THR A 60 -12.75 23.32 -17.01
N GLY A 61 -11.85 22.49 -17.55
CA GLY A 61 -10.48 22.89 -17.94
C GLY A 61 -9.50 23.18 -16.79
N GLY A 62 -9.95 23.20 -15.53
CA GLY A 62 -9.11 23.54 -14.37
C GLY A 62 -8.39 22.37 -13.69
N ALA A 63 -8.87 21.12 -13.85
CA ALA A 63 -8.33 19.96 -13.13
C ALA A 63 -7.48 19.08 -14.06
N ARG A 64 -6.16 19.25 -14.01
CA ARG A 64 -5.22 18.33 -14.68
C ARG A 64 -5.08 17.03 -13.88
N GLY A 65 -5.62 15.94 -14.41
CA GLY A 65 -5.06 14.58 -14.28
C GLY A 65 -5.07 13.90 -12.91
N THR A 66 -5.71 14.45 -11.88
CA THR A 66 -5.78 13.79 -10.58
C THR A 66 -6.92 12.78 -10.52
N LEU A 67 -6.57 11.54 -10.18
CA LEU A 67 -7.54 10.52 -9.83
C LEU A 67 -8.40 11.01 -8.66
N PRO A 68 -9.71 10.73 -8.66
CA PRO A 68 -10.61 11.14 -7.59
C PRO A 68 -10.23 10.44 -6.29
N LEU A 69 -10.43 11.12 -5.17
CA LEU A 69 -10.14 10.54 -3.85
C LEU A 69 -10.87 9.21 -3.61
N THR A 70 -12.08 9.04 -4.15
CA THR A 70 -12.81 7.78 -4.01
C THR A 70 -12.11 6.64 -4.73
N PHE A 71 -11.56 6.88 -5.93
CA PHE A 71 -10.78 5.86 -6.65
C PHE A 71 -9.53 5.48 -5.88
N LEU A 72 -8.77 6.48 -5.44
CA LEU A 72 -7.57 6.27 -4.63
C LEU A 72 -7.90 5.47 -3.36
N LYS A 73 -9.02 5.74 -2.70
CA LYS A 73 -9.48 5.00 -1.51
C LYS A 73 -9.84 3.55 -1.82
N VAL A 74 -10.53 3.26 -2.93
CA VAL A 74 -10.86 1.89 -3.31
C VAL A 74 -9.59 1.10 -3.63
N LEU A 75 -8.69 1.68 -4.42
CA LEU A 75 -7.40 1.06 -4.77
C LEU A 75 -6.51 0.85 -3.54
N ALA A 76 -6.38 1.86 -2.67
CA ALA A 76 -5.62 1.74 -1.42
C ALA A 76 -6.21 0.67 -0.50
N SER A 77 -7.54 0.63 -0.35
CA SER A 77 -8.23 -0.40 0.42
C SER A 77 -7.97 -1.79 -0.14
N GLN A 78 -7.97 -1.95 -1.46
CA GLN A 78 -7.69 -3.23 -2.12
C GLN A 78 -6.25 -3.66 -1.92
N ALA A 79 -5.29 -2.76 -2.13
CA ALA A 79 -3.86 -3.02 -1.93
C ALA A 79 -3.59 -3.46 -0.48
N CYS A 80 -4.18 -2.78 0.51
CA CYS A 80 -4.02 -3.19 1.90
C CYS A 80 -4.77 -4.46 2.28
N HIS A 81 -5.85 -4.84 1.59
CA HIS A 81 -6.53 -6.09 1.86
C HIS A 81 -5.71 -7.30 1.42
N GLY A 82 -5.12 -7.27 0.22
CA GLY A 82 -4.30 -8.34 -0.33
C GLY A 82 -2.83 -8.36 0.10
N ALA A 83 -2.34 -7.32 0.80
CA ALA A 83 -0.95 -7.25 1.24
C ALA A 83 -0.58 -8.32 2.28
N ILE A 84 0.71 -8.66 2.35
CA ILE A 84 1.32 -9.40 3.46
C ILE A 84 1.00 -8.69 4.79
N LYS A 85 0.65 -9.45 5.82
CA LYS A 85 0.25 -8.96 7.14
C LYS A 85 1.37 -9.13 8.17
N PHE A 86 1.20 -8.42 9.27
CA PHE A 86 2.03 -8.68 10.45
C PHE A 86 1.87 -10.13 10.88
N ASN A 87 3.01 -10.75 11.20
CA ASN A 87 3.09 -12.14 11.65
C ASN A 87 2.84 -13.19 10.54
N ASP A 88 2.75 -12.78 9.27
CA ASP A 88 2.89 -13.71 8.15
C ASP A 88 4.35 -14.16 8.06
N SER A 89 4.57 -15.47 7.99
CA SER A 89 5.90 -16.03 7.76
C SER A 89 6.29 -15.83 6.30
N LEU A 90 7.46 -15.23 6.07
CA LEU A 90 8.06 -15.10 4.75
C LEU A 90 9.34 -15.91 4.69
N THR A 91 9.50 -16.66 3.60
CA THR A 91 10.78 -17.22 3.21
C THR A 91 11.76 -16.12 2.79
N LEU A 92 13.04 -16.46 2.71
CA LEU A 92 14.05 -15.53 2.19
C LEU A 92 13.75 -15.11 0.74
N GLU A 93 13.29 -16.06 -0.08
CA GLU A 93 12.95 -15.80 -1.48
C GLU A 93 11.78 -14.81 -1.61
N GLU A 94 10.69 -15.02 -0.87
CA GLU A 94 9.55 -14.08 -0.86
C GLU A 94 9.97 -12.69 -0.35
N SER A 95 10.85 -12.64 0.65
CA SER A 95 11.39 -11.39 1.17
C SER A 95 12.19 -10.64 0.10
N CYS A 96 13.05 -11.33 -0.65
CA CYS A 96 13.80 -10.75 -1.76
C CYS A 96 12.88 -10.25 -2.88
N GLN A 97 11.90 -11.06 -3.29
CA GLN A 97 10.93 -10.68 -4.31
C GLN A 97 10.10 -9.46 -3.89
N LEU A 98 9.73 -9.35 -2.61
CA LEU A 98 9.03 -8.18 -2.08
C LEU A 98 9.87 -6.90 -2.21
N ILE A 99 11.16 -6.96 -1.85
CA ILE A 99 12.07 -5.81 -1.96
C ILE A 99 12.30 -5.44 -3.43
N GLU A 100 12.45 -6.42 -4.32
CA GLU A 100 12.58 -6.18 -5.76
C GLU A 100 11.32 -5.52 -6.34
N ALA A 101 10.13 -6.04 -6.01
CA ALA A 101 8.86 -5.46 -6.42
C ALA A 101 8.70 -4.02 -5.91
N LEU A 102 9.03 -3.77 -4.64
CA LEU A 102 9.04 -2.41 -4.07
C LEU A 102 9.99 -1.50 -4.86
N SER A 103 11.19 -1.96 -5.22
CA SER A 103 12.18 -1.15 -5.96
C SER A 103 11.69 -0.68 -7.34
N SER A 104 10.77 -1.42 -7.96
CA SER A 104 10.13 -1.06 -9.24
C SER A 104 9.03 0.01 -9.11
N CYS A 105 8.58 0.30 -7.89
CA CYS A 105 7.54 1.28 -7.64
C CYS A 105 8.07 2.72 -7.74
N GLN A 106 7.22 3.65 -8.17
CA GLN A 106 7.57 5.08 -8.23
C GLN A 106 7.76 5.72 -6.84
N LEU A 107 7.05 5.22 -5.81
CA LEU A 107 7.11 5.72 -4.44
C LEU A 107 7.34 4.56 -3.46
N PRO A 108 8.54 3.94 -3.47
CA PRO A 108 8.79 2.69 -2.76
C PRO A 108 8.84 2.85 -1.23
N PHE A 109 9.00 4.08 -0.74
CA PHE A 109 9.10 4.43 0.69
C PHE A 109 7.76 4.77 1.35
N GLN A 110 6.66 4.75 0.60
CA GLN A 110 5.36 5.21 1.06
C GLN A 110 4.25 4.24 0.61
N CYS A 111 3.48 3.70 1.56
CA CYS A 111 2.32 2.89 1.20
C CYS A 111 1.17 3.75 0.64
N ALA A 112 0.16 3.11 0.03
CA ALA A 112 -1.01 3.78 -0.53
C ALA A 112 -1.83 4.63 0.47
N HIS A 113 -1.59 4.48 1.78
CA HIS A 113 -2.22 5.25 2.85
C HIS A 113 -1.32 6.33 3.46
N GLY A 114 -0.10 6.51 2.97
CA GLY A 114 0.83 7.51 3.50
C GLY A 114 1.62 7.05 4.74
N ARG A 115 1.72 5.75 5.02
CA ARG A 115 2.65 5.22 6.03
C ARG A 115 4.03 4.90 5.42
N PRO A 116 5.14 5.17 6.12
CA PRO A 116 6.45 4.76 5.64
C PRO A 116 6.51 3.23 5.50
N SER A 117 7.01 2.73 4.38
CA SER A 117 7.15 1.29 4.11
C SER A 117 8.49 0.72 4.59
N MET A 118 9.53 1.56 4.65
CA MET A 118 10.87 1.20 5.11
C MET A 118 11.54 2.39 5.79
N MET A 119 12.45 2.11 6.71
CA MET A 119 13.19 3.11 7.48
C MET A 119 14.65 2.64 7.62
N PRO A 120 15.65 3.52 7.41
CA PRO A 120 17.04 3.18 7.71
C PRO A 120 17.20 2.92 9.21
N LEU A 121 17.86 1.82 9.57
CA LEU A 121 18.10 1.46 10.97
C LEU A 121 19.39 2.06 11.52
N ALA A 122 20.45 2.06 10.71
CA ALA A 122 21.75 2.56 11.08
C ALA A 122 22.55 2.94 9.84
N ASP A 123 23.52 3.83 10.05
CA ASP A 123 24.57 4.12 9.10
C ASP A 123 25.81 3.30 9.47
N ILE A 124 26.16 2.34 8.62
CA ILE A 124 27.23 1.36 8.89
C ILE A 124 28.60 2.05 8.96
N ASP A 125 28.80 3.16 8.23
CA ASP A 125 30.07 3.88 8.21
C ASP A 125 30.32 4.63 9.53
N HIS A 126 29.26 4.91 10.28
CA HIS A 126 29.29 5.62 11.56
C HIS A 126 28.98 4.72 12.75
N LEU A 127 28.85 3.41 12.55
CA LEU A 127 28.77 2.44 13.64
C LEU A 127 30.12 2.40 14.34
N GLN A 128 30.21 3.08 15.49
CA GLN A 128 31.34 2.88 16.39
C GLN A 128 31.32 1.43 16.85
N GLU A 129 32.43 0.70 16.67
CA GLU A 129 32.64 -0.54 17.38
C GLU A 129 32.61 -0.21 18.88
N GLU A 130 31.48 -0.46 19.53
CA GLU A 130 31.44 -0.49 20.99
C GLU A 130 32.42 -1.58 21.42
N LYS A 131 33.61 -1.16 21.85
CA LYS A 131 34.56 -2.00 22.58
C LYS A 131 33.96 -2.27 23.96
N GLN A 132 32.87 -3.03 23.99
CA GLN A 132 32.36 -3.61 25.23
C GLN A 132 33.54 -4.34 25.87
N PRO A 133 33.89 -4.06 27.14
CA PRO A 133 34.97 -4.75 27.80
C PRO A 133 34.68 -6.24 27.69
N LYS A 134 35.60 -7.00 27.07
CA LYS A 134 35.41 -8.43 26.86
C LYS A 134 35.02 -9.06 28.20
N PRO A 135 33.86 -9.72 28.27
CA PRO A 135 33.40 -10.26 29.54
C PRO A 135 34.44 -11.25 30.07
N ASN A 136 34.69 -11.23 31.37
CA ASN A 136 35.64 -12.15 31.98
C ASN A 136 35.07 -13.58 31.92
N LEU A 137 35.46 -14.31 30.87
CA LEU A 137 34.97 -15.67 30.59
C LEU A 137 35.27 -16.65 31.72
N ALA A 138 36.39 -16.48 32.43
CA ALA A 138 36.73 -17.31 33.57
C ALA A 138 35.74 -17.10 34.72
N ARG A 139 35.40 -15.85 35.03
CA ARG A 139 34.40 -15.50 36.04
C ARG A 139 33.01 -16.00 35.66
N LEU A 140 32.57 -15.80 34.41
CA LEU A 140 31.27 -16.28 33.93
C LEU A 140 31.17 -17.82 33.98
N ARG A 141 32.23 -18.54 33.58
CA ARG A 141 32.28 -20.01 33.70
C ARG A 141 32.19 -20.48 35.15
N LYS A 142 32.85 -19.77 36.08
CA LYS A 142 32.77 -20.08 37.52
C LYS A 142 31.36 -19.85 38.05
N MET A 143 30.73 -18.73 37.67
CA MET A 143 29.34 -18.43 38.04
C MET A 143 28.35 -19.45 37.47
N ALA A 144 28.51 -19.86 36.21
CA ALA A 144 27.66 -20.88 35.59
C ALA A 144 27.76 -22.24 36.29
N ARG A 145 28.97 -22.66 36.68
CA ARG A 145 29.18 -23.87 37.48
C ARG A 145 28.57 -23.76 38.87
N ALA A 146 28.76 -22.62 39.55
CA ALA A 146 28.16 -22.38 40.84
C ALA A 146 26.63 -22.39 40.76
N TRP A 147 26.04 -21.79 39.73
CA TRP A 147 24.61 -21.84 39.46
C TRP A 147 24.09 -23.27 39.24
N HIS A 148 24.83 -24.11 38.51
CA HIS A 148 24.47 -25.52 38.33
C HIS A 148 24.53 -26.33 39.64
N LEU A 149 25.45 -25.99 40.54
CA LEU A 149 25.65 -26.71 41.80
C LEU A 149 24.74 -26.21 42.93
N PHE A 150 24.39 -24.93 42.93
CA PHE A 150 23.76 -24.24 44.06
C PHE A 150 22.53 -23.39 43.70
N GLY A 151 22.16 -23.29 42.42
CA GLY A 151 21.00 -22.55 41.95
C GLY A 151 19.70 -23.32 42.21
N LYS A 152 19.26 -23.33 43.46
CA LYS A 152 17.88 -23.56 43.87
C LYS A 152 17.32 -22.28 44.48
#